data_AF-A0A2E6VUB9-F1
#
_entry.id   AF-A0A2E6VUB9-F1
#
_cell.length_a   1.000
_cell.length_b   1.000
_cell.length_c   1.000
_cell.angle_alpha   90.00
_cell.angle_beta   90.00
_cell.angle_gamma   90.00
#
_symmetry.space_group_name_H-M   'P 1'
#
loop_
_entity.id
_entity.type
_entity.pdbx_description
1 polymer ?
#
loop_
_entity_poly.entity_id
_entity_poly.type
_entity_poly.pdbx_seq_one_letter_code
_entity_poly.pdbx_strand_id
1 'polypeptide(L)'
;MAFLFFSALASTSAVAEDLNLAKQAEEKAFAAADQGLWCDATLHFLKAHQEAPAAQYIYNAAMAADSAGDRRWALHLFVLILGTYPDDERTKTISERTQIISQEIAKEGPGNPCATRVADNTPQTQKDAFWLETTPMPPAPPAPSAPTPMVFGDTNIRWTVVATGGTLALGGATMTVFGAYPYIEGLELYQRVLDDNSSQNRQAYTLVRERWQSLGRPVAIAGAAAFTLGGIVTAFGLKWALEKPEGSE
;
A
#
# COMPACT_ATOMS: atom_id res chain seq x y z
N MET A 1 -50.03 -13.48 9.72
CA MET A 1 -48.66 -13.12 9.31
C MET A 1 -48.13 -12.08 10.30
N ALA A 2 -47.27 -12.49 11.21
CA ALA A 2 -46.57 -11.59 12.14
C ALA A 2 -45.09 -11.98 12.06
N PHE A 3 -44.28 -11.15 11.41
CA PHE A 3 -42.84 -11.39 11.28
C PHE A 3 -42.07 -10.54 12.29
N LEU A 4 -41.17 -11.23 12.96
CA LEU A 4 -40.36 -10.85 14.10
C LEU A 4 -39.38 -9.71 13.75
N PHE A 5 -39.62 -8.51 14.30
CA PHE A 5 -38.64 -7.43 14.40
C PHE A 5 -37.93 -7.54 15.77
N PHE A 6 -36.90 -8.36 15.89
CA PHE A 6 -36.04 -8.38 17.08
C PHE A 6 -34.63 -8.81 16.69
N SER A 7 -33.75 -7.87 16.35
CA SER A 7 -32.27 -8.03 16.38
C SER A 7 -31.57 -6.73 15.95
N ALA A 8 -31.40 -5.73 16.84
CA ALA A 8 -30.57 -4.55 16.51
C ALA A 8 -30.05 -3.72 17.72
N LEU A 9 -29.84 -4.31 18.91
CA LEU A 9 -29.50 -3.51 20.12
C LEU A 9 -28.18 -3.89 20.83
N ALA A 10 -27.36 -4.80 20.29
CA ALA A 10 -26.18 -5.31 21.01
C ALA A 10 -24.84 -4.58 20.70
N SER A 11 -24.79 -3.65 19.75
CA SER A 11 -23.50 -3.12 19.26
C SER A 11 -23.00 -1.85 19.97
N THR A 12 -23.77 -1.26 20.87
CA THR A 12 -23.40 0.04 21.49
C THR A 12 -22.45 -0.10 22.69
N SER A 13 -22.42 -1.24 23.36
CA SER A 13 -21.55 -1.42 24.55
C SER A 13 -20.08 -1.61 24.20
N ALA A 14 -19.78 -2.32 23.10
CA ALA A 14 -18.40 -2.55 22.66
C ALA A 14 -17.69 -1.23 22.30
N VAL A 15 -18.36 -0.35 21.55
CA VAL A 15 -17.81 0.96 21.16
C VAL A 15 -17.47 1.84 22.37
N ALA A 16 -18.27 1.77 23.45
CA ALA A 16 -18.03 2.55 24.66
C ALA A 16 -16.81 2.03 25.47
N GLU A 17 -16.59 0.71 25.46
CA GLU A 17 -15.44 0.08 26.10
C GLU A 17 -14.14 0.41 25.35
N ASP A 18 -14.13 0.26 24.02
CA ASP A 18 -12.99 0.59 23.15
C ASP A 18 -12.56 2.06 23.30
N LEU A 19 -13.52 2.98 23.37
CA LEU A 19 -13.24 4.41 23.59
C LEU A 19 -12.60 4.67 24.97
N ASN A 20 -12.98 3.92 26.00
CA ASN A 20 -12.39 4.04 27.33
C ASN A 20 -10.95 3.49 27.35
N LEU A 21 -10.72 2.34 26.70
CA LEU A 21 -9.38 1.77 26.55
C LEU A 21 -8.45 2.71 25.76
N ALA A 22 -8.95 3.33 24.69
CA ALA A 22 -8.23 4.33 23.91
C ALA A 22 -7.82 5.54 24.78
N LYS A 23 -8.74 6.08 25.59
CA LYS A 23 -8.46 7.19 26.51
C LYS A 23 -7.40 6.84 27.55
N GLN A 24 -7.48 5.66 28.15
CA GLN A 24 -6.46 5.21 29.12
C GLN A 24 -5.08 5.04 28.46
N ALA A 25 -5.04 4.58 27.21
CA ALA A 25 -3.79 4.48 26.46
C ALA A 25 -3.24 5.88 26.11
N GLU A 26 -4.10 6.81 25.70
CA GLU A 26 -3.75 8.20 25.44
C GLU A 26 -3.21 8.91 26.70
N GLU A 27 -3.85 8.75 27.85
CA GLU A 27 -3.38 9.30 29.13
C GLU A 27 -1.97 8.80 29.48
N LYS A 28 -1.72 7.50 29.29
CA LYS A 28 -0.37 6.92 29.47
C LYS A 28 0.63 7.47 28.46
N ALA A 29 0.20 7.73 27.23
CA ALA A 29 1.05 8.30 26.19
C ALA A 29 1.50 9.71 26.55
N PHE A 30 0.58 10.56 26.99
CA PHE A 30 0.90 11.91 27.45
C PHE A 30 1.76 11.88 28.72
N ALA A 31 1.44 11.02 29.69
CA ALA A 31 2.26 10.87 30.90
C ALA A 31 3.71 10.43 30.60
N ALA A 32 3.91 9.59 29.60
CA ALA A 32 5.25 9.19 29.13
C ALA A 32 5.95 10.33 28.38
N ALA A 33 5.22 11.07 27.53
CA ALA A 33 5.74 12.24 26.82
C ALA A 33 6.20 13.34 27.79
N ASP A 34 5.42 13.62 28.84
CA ASP A 34 5.75 14.60 29.89
C ASP A 34 7.03 14.23 30.65
N GLN A 35 7.35 12.94 30.73
CA GLN A 35 8.58 12.43 31.34
C GLN A 35 9.77 12.37 30.36
N GLY A 36 9.58 12.78 29.11
CA GLY A 36 10.60 12.66 28.05
C GLY A 36 10.82 11.22 27.57
N LEU A 37 9.93 10.28 27.94
CA LEU A 37 9.96 8.89 27.52
C LEU A 37 9.26 8.72 26.16
N TRP A 38 9.81 9.38 25.13
CA TRP A 38 9.20 9.52 23.82
C TRP A 38 8.91 8.20 23.09
N CYS A 39 9.77 7.19 23.29
CA CYS A 39 9.54 5.85 22.73
C CYS A 39 8.32 5.15 23.35
N ASP A 40 8.12 5.29 24.66
CA ASP A 40 6.96 4.71 25.34
C ASP A 40 5.68 5.48 24.99
N ALA A 41 5.78 6.81 24.90
CA ALA A 41 4.69 7.65 24.43
C ALA A 41 4.19 7.24 23.03
N THR A 42 5.14 6.99 22.11
CA THR A 42 4.83 6.51 20.76
C THR A 42 4.00 5.24 20.79
N LEU A 43 4.37 4.25 21.61
CA LEU A 43 3.66 2.98 21.71
C LEU A 43 2.26 3.13 22.31
N HIS A 44 2.13 3.96 23.34
CA HIS A 44 0.85 4.21 23.97
C HIS A 44 -0.13 4.94 23.03
N PHE A 45 0.33 5.88 22.21
CA PHE A 45 -0.50 6.47 21.16
C PHE A 45 -0.90 5.46 20.08
N LEU A 46 0.01 4.57 19.65
CA LEU A 46 -0.34 3.51 18.71
C LEU A 46 -1.35 2.52 19.30
N LYS A 47 -1.23 2.22 20.60
CA LYS A 47 -2.25 1.43 21.31
C LYS A 47 -3.60 2.16 21.31
N ALA A 48 -3.64 3.45 21.63
CA ALA A 48 -4.87 4.23 21.56
C ALA A 48 -5.53 4.16 20.18
N HIS A 49 -4.73 4.21 19.10
CA HIS A 49 -5.21 4.02 17.74
C HIS A 49 -5.78 2.62 17.46
N GLN A 50 -5.19 1.57 18.02
CA GLN A 50 -5.68 0.20 17.86
C GLN A 50 -7.07 0.02 18.50
N GLU A 51 -7.30 0.62 19.67
CA GLU A 51 -8.59 0.56 20.37
C GLU A 51 -9.63 1.48 19.69
N ALA A 52 -9.25 2.71 19.31
CA ALA A 52 -10.13 3.66 18.62
C ALA A 52 -9.40 4.33 17.45
N PRO A 53 -9.59 3.85 16.21
CA PRO A 53 -8.87 4.37 15.04
C PRO A 53 -9.16 5.84 14.76
N ALA A 54 -8.18 6.70 15.04
CA ALA A 54 -8.19 8.12 14.72
C ALA A 54 -6.83 8.60 14.21
N ALA A 55 -6.84 9.54 13.25
CA ALA A 55 -5.64 10.14 12.67
C ALA A 55 -4.77 10.87 13.72
N GLN A 56 -5.42 11.50 14.72
CA GLN A 56 -4.76 12.19 15.82
C GLN A 56 -3.77 11.29 16.58
N TYR A 57 -4.13 10.03 16.81
CA TYR A 57 -3.28 9.10 17.57
C TYR A 57 -2.04 8.72 16.77
N ILE A 58 -2.16 8.47 15.47
CA ILE A 58 -0.98 8.21 14.62
C ILE A 58 -0.11 9.47 14.52
N TYR A 59 -0.72 10.66 14.41
CA TYR A 59 0.01 11.93 14.37
C TYR A 59 0.83 12.14 15.65
N ASN A 60 0.21 11.96 16.82
CA ASN A 60 0.90 12.08 18.11
C ASN A 60 2.01 11.02 18.26
N ALA A 61 1.76 9.78 17.79
CA ALA A 61 2.79 8.74 17.74
C ALA A 61 3.97 9.13 16.84
N ALA A 62 3.71 9.75 15.68
CA ALA A 62 4.76 10.22 14.76
C ALA A 62 5.60 11.34 15.38
N MET A 63 4.93 12.31 16.03
CA MET A 63 5.59 13.42 16.74
C MET A 63 6.43 12.93 17.93
N ALA A 64 5.94 11.95 18.69
CA ALA A 64 6.71 11.32 19.75
C ALA A 64 7.92 10.56 19.20
N ALA A 65 7.76 9.81 18.10
CA ALA A 65 8.88 9.10 17.44
C ALA A 65 9.96 10.07 16.95
N ASP A 66 9.55 11.20 16.38
CA ASP A 66 10.43 12.27 15.91
C ASP A 66 11.21 12.89 17.08
N SER A 67 10.52 13.16 18.19
CA SER A 67 11.11 13.67 19.44
C SER A 67 12.08 12.67 20.09
N ALA A 68 11.86 11.37 19.89
CA ALA A 68 12.78 10.31 20.31
C ALA A 68 14.06 10.23 19.44
N GLY A 69 14.10 10.93 18.31
CA GLY A 69 15.16 10.80 17.32
C GLY A 69 15.04 9.55 16.44
N ASP A 70 13.91 8.84 16.45
CA ASP A 70 13.65 7.72 15.54
C ASP A 70 13.02 8.23 14.24
N ARG A 71 13.83 8.95 13.46
CA ARG A 71 13.41 9.64 12.23
C ARG A 71 12.78 8.68 11.23
N ARG A 72 13.34 7.48 11.10
CA ARG A 72 12.81 6.46 10.17
C ARG A 72 11.37 6.08 10.54
N TRP A 73 11.08 5.93 11.83
CA TRP A 73 9.74 5.60 12.28
C TRP A 73 8.77 6.76 12.21
N ALA A 74 9.21 7.95 12.60
CA ALA A 74 8.42 9.16 12.44
C ALA A 74 7.98 9.32 10.97
N LEU A 75 8.92 9.17 10.03
CA LEU A 75 8.63 9.21 8.59
C LEU A 75 7.60 8.16 8.18
N HIS A 76 7.76 6.91 8.65
CA HIS A 76 6.81 5.84 8.35
C HIS A 76 5.39 6.17 8.84
N LEU A 77 5.24 6.67 10.07
CA LEU A 77 3.95 7.02 10.64
C LEU A 77 3.32 8.23 9.93
N PHE A 78 4.09 9.25 9.55
CA PHE A 78 3.56 10.37 8.76
C PHE A 78 3.07 9.92 7.38
N VAL A 79 3.82 9.07 6.69
CA VAL A 79 3.40 8.48 5.40
C VAL A 79 2.13 7.63 5.58
N LEU A 80 2.02 6.90 6.69
CA LEU A 80 0.82 6.13 7.01
C LEU A 80 -0.42 7.03 7.16
N ILE A 81 -0.29 8.20 7.80
CA ILE A 81 -1.40 9.17 7.91
C ILE A 81 -1.79 9.68 6.53
N LEU A 82 -0.83 10.12 5.71
CA LEU A 82 -1.12 10.63 4.36
C LEU A 82 -1.82 9.59 3.48
N GLY A 83 -1.51 8.29 3.66
CA GLY A 83 -2.15 7.19 2.93
C GLY A 83 -3.51 6.76 3.49
N THR A 84 -3.74 6.90 4.80
CA THR A 84 -4.95 6.38 5.48
C THR A 84 -5.99 7.47 5.70
N TYR A 85 -5.56 8.72 5.89
CA TYR A 85 -6.37 9.89 6.23
C TYR A 85 -6.01 11.09 5.34
N PRO A 86 -6.27 11.02 4.02
CA PRO A 86 -5.84 12.05 3.07
C PRO A 86 -6.49 13.43 3.33
N ASP A 87 -7.71 13.43 3.86
CA ASP A 87 -8.50 14.65 4.15
C ASP A 87 -8.26 15.21 5.56
N ASP A 88 -7.24 14.72 6.30
CA ASP A 88 -6.88 15.29 7.60
C ASP A 88 -6.46 16.77 7.44
N GLU A 89 -6.96 17.64 8.31
CA GLU A 89 -6.68 19.08 8.25
C GLU A 89 -5.17 19.40 8.35
N ARG A 90 -4.37 18.47 8.87
CA ARG A 90 -2.90 18.60 9.01
C ARG A 90 -2.14 18.04 7.82
N THR A 91 -2.78 17.54 6.76
CA THR A 91 -2.10 16.94 5.59
C THR A 91 -0.97 17.81 5.04
N LYS A 92 -1.16 19.14 4.99
CA LYS A 92 -0.10 20.08 4.58
C LYS A 92 1.09 20.05 5.55
N THR A 93 0.84 20.20 6.85
CA THR A 93 1.87 20.17 7.89
C THR A 93 2.60 18.83 7.93
N ILE A 94 1.88 17.72 7.78
CA ILE A 94 2.45 16.37 7.74
C ILE A 94 3.36 16.21 6.52
N SER A 95 2.94 16.72 5.35
CA SER A 95 3.74 16.68 4.12
C SER A 95 5.04 17.47 4.26
N GLU A 96 4.97 18.67 4.85
CA GLU A 96 6.16 19.50 5.14
C GLU A 96 7.10 18.78 6.12
N ARG A 97 6.57 18.20 7.21
CA ARG A 97 7.38 17.46 8.18
C ARG A 97 8.03 16.21 7.57
N THR A 98 7.31 15.49 6.71
CA THR A 98 7.81 14.34 5.95
C THR A 98 9.03 14.72 5.10
N GLN A 99 8.98 15.86 4.41
CA GLN A 99 10.11 16.37 3.62
C GLN A 99 11.31 16.72 4.51
N ILE A 100 11.08 17.42 5.63
CA ILE A 100 12.15 17.78 6.58
C ILE A 100 12.84 16.52 7.11
N ILE A 101 12.07 15.56 7.63
CA ILE A 101 12.61 14.31 8.17
C ILE A 101 13.36 13.53 7.09
N SER A 102 12.85 13.47 5.86
CA SER A 102 13.55 12.82 4.76
C SER A 102 14.91 13.46 4.47
N GLN A 103 15.02 14.79 4.55
CA GLN A 103 16.30 15.50 4.38
C GLN A 103 17.24 15.25 5.55
N GLU A 104 16.73 15.26 6.78
CA GLU A 104 17.52 14.93 7.98
C GLU A 104 18.07 13.51 7.92
N ILE A 105 17.26 12.53 7.47
CA ILE A 105 17.71 11.15 7.26
C ILE A 105 18.84 11.08 6.25
N ALA A 106 18.73 11.82 5.14
CA ALA A 106 19.78 11.84 4.12
C ALA A 106 21.09 12.46 4.62
N LYS A 107 21.00 13.47 5.49
CA LYS A 107 22.16 14.23 6.00
C LYS A 107 22.81 13.59 7.22
N GLU A 108 22.02 13.10 8.16
CA GLU A 108 22.44 12.70 9.50
C GLU A 108 22.12 11.22 9.81
N GLY A 109 21.48 10.53 8.88
CA GLY A 109 21.08 9.14 9.04
C GLY A 109 19.71 8.95 9.70
N PRO A 110 19.24 7.69 9.79
CA PRO A 110 17.89 7.33 10.25
C PRO A 110 17.61 7.63 11.73
N GLY A 111 18.62 8.08 12.48
CA GLY A 111 18.52 8.33 13.92
C GLY A 111 18.60 7.06 14.76
N ASN A 112 18.18 7.15 16.02
CA ASN A 112 18.24 6.06 16.99
C ASN A 112 16.90 5.33 17.03
N PRO A 113 16.85 4.02 16.71
CA PRO A 113 15.59 3.28 16.78
C PRO A 113 15.13 3.15 18.23
N CYS A 114 13.82 3.32 18.46
CA CYS A 114 13.24 3.04 19.77
C CYS A 114 13.39 1.55 20.13
N ALA A 115 14.06 1.27 21.25
CA ALA A 115 14.45 -0.09 21.67
C ALA A 115 13.26 -1.04 21.87
N THR A 116 12.10 -0.51 22.23
CA THR A 116 10.88 -1.29 22.51
C THR A 116 10.28 -1.97 21.28
N ARG A 117 10.70 -1.66 20.05
CA ARG A 117 10.29 -2.46 18.86
C ARG A 117 10.88 -3.87 18.82
N VAL A 118 11.97 -4.13 19.54
CA VAL A 118 12.69 -5.40 19.40
C VAL A 118 11.98 -6.55 20.16
N ALA A 119 11.18 -6.24 21.18
CA ALA A 119 10.58 -7.25 22.05
C ALA A 119 9.33 -7.94 21.48
N ASP A 120 8.52 -7.24 20.65
CA ASP A 120 7.33 -7.84 20.03
C ASP A 120 7.61 -8.52 18.67
N ASN A 121 8.87 -8.60 18.25
CA ASN A 121 9.30 -9.61 17.28
C ASN A 121 9.50 -10.98 17.94
N THR A 122 8.67 -11.33 18.94
CA THR A 122 8.25 -12.74 19.01
C THR A 122 7.76 -13.02 17.60
N PRO A 123 8.30 -14.00 16.85
CA PRO A 123 7.74 -14.33 15.55
C PRO A 123 6.25 -14.43 15.80
N GLN A 124 5.47 -13.48 15.24
CA GLN A 124 4.05 -13.69 15.12
C GLN A 124 4.04 -14.96 14.31
N THR A 125 3.89 -16.08 15.01
CA THR A 125 3.48 -17.33 14.44
C THR A 125 2.29 -16.88 13.66
N GLN A 126 2.48 -16.83 12.36
CA GLN A 126 1.50 -16.54 11.35
C GLN A 126 0.45 -17.63 11.58
N LYS A 127 -0.38 -17.44 12.60
CA LYS A 127 -1.40 -18.38 13.06
C LYS A 127 -2.62 -18.31 12.15
N ASP A 128 -2.51 -17.48 11.12
CA ASP A 128 -3.26 -17.49 9.87
C ASP A 128 -2.31 -17.61 8.65
N ALA A 129 -1.23 -18.38 8.78
CA ALA A 129 -1.09 -19.44 7.78
C ALA A 129 -2.28 -20.37 8.10
N PHE A 130 -3.51 -20.04 7.70
CA PHE A 130 -3.99 -20.39 6.37
C PHE A 130 -2.93 -21.29 5.76
N TRP A 131 -2.99 -22.56 6.17
CA TRP A 131 -2.57 -23.62 5.30
C TRP A 131 -3.17 -23.22 3.97
N LEU A 132 -2.35 -22.59 3.12
CA LEU A 132 -2.28 -22.94 1.72
C LEU A 132 -2.08 -24.46 1.79
N GLU A 133 -3.18 -25.15 2.02
CA GLU A 133 -3.44 -26.44 1.44
C GLU A 133 -3.03 -26.18 0.02
N THR A 134 -1.80 -26.63 -0.25
CA THR A 134 -1.20 -26.63 -1.55
C THR A 134 -2.13 -27.52 -2.32
N THR A 135 -3.21 -26.95 -2.87
CA THR A 135 -3.95 -27.57 -3.95
C THR A 135 -2.84 -28.01 -4.88
N PRO A 136 -2.65 -29.32 -5.06
CA PRO A 136 -1.48 -29.84 -5.75
C PRO A 136 -1.39 -29.06 -7.03
N MET A 137 -0.30 -28.30 -7.14
CA MET A 137 -0.11 -27.38 -8.24
C MET A 137 -0.39 -28.20 -9.50
N PRO A 138 -1.36 -27.80 -10.36
CA PRO A 138 -1.61 -28.55 -11.57
C PRO A 138 -0.25 -28.76 -12.22
N PRO A 139 0.05 -30.01 -12.65
CA PRO A 139 1.39 -30.39 -13.08
C PRO A 139 1.93 -29.29 -13.97
N ALA A 140 3.11 -28.77 -13.60
CA ALA A 140 3.73 -27.65 -14.28
C ALA A 140 3.53 -27.87 -15.78
N PRO A 141 2.91 -26.92 -16.51
CA PRO A 141 2.77 -27.04 -17.96
C PRO A 141 4.11 -27.50 -18.50
N PRO A 142 4.15 -28.54 -19.35
CA PRO A 142 5.39 -29.09 -19.84
C PRO A 142 6.28 -27.93 -20.27
N ALA A 143 7.49 -27.87 -19.70
CA ALA A 143 8.44 -26.82 -19.99
C ALA A 143 8.42 -26.61 -21.50
N PRO A 144 8.12 -25.38 -21.98
CA PRO A 144 8.01 -25.14 -23.41
C PRO A 144 9.28 -25.68 -24.04
N SER A 145 9.13 -26.63 -24.96
CA SER A 145 10.23 -27.26 -25.67
C SER A 145 11.20 -26.17 -26.09
N ALA A 146 12.48 -26.38 -25.76
CA ALA A 146 13.54 -25.42 -26.07
C ALA A 146 13.28 -24.85 -27.47
N PRO A 147 13.16 -23.50 -27.60
CA PRO A 147 12.74 -22.91 -28.85
C PRO A 147 13.67 -23.40 -29.93
N THR A 148 13.12 -24.09 -30.94
CA THR A 148 13.86 -24.46 -32.14
C THR A 148 14.58 -23.19 -32.62
N PRO A 149 15.91 -23.25 -32.86
CA PRO A 149 16.61 -22.10 -33.42
C PRO A 149 15.96 -21.79 -34.76
N MET A 150 15.12 -20.77 -34.77
CA MET A 150 14.47 -20.30 -35.97
C MET A 150 15.57 -19.73 -36.86
N VAL A 151 15.76 -20.36 -38.03
CA VAL A 151 16.62 -19.81 -39.08
C VAL A 151 15.91 -18.58 -39.62
N PHE A 152 16.44 -17.44 -39.22
CA PHE A 152 15.81 -16.15 -39.28
C PHE A 152 16.38 -15.38 -40.48
N GLY A 153 15.67 -15.43 -41.61
CA GLY A 153 15.97 -14.63 -42.80
C GLY A 153 15.74 -13.13 -42.57
N ASP A 154 16.59 -12.33 -43.21
CA ASP A 154 16.85 -10.90 -43.06
C ASP A 154 15.67 -9.93 -42.80
N THR A 155 16.01 -8.85 -42.07
CA THR A 155 15.29 -7.57 -41.88
C THR A 155 13.92 -7.56 -41.19
N ASN A 156 13.05 -8.56 -41.39
CA ASN A 156 11.67 -8.54 -40.85
C ASN A 156 11.59 -8.74 -39.32
N ILE A 157 12.62 -9.35 -38.72
CA ILE A 157 12.63 -9.68 -37.29
C ILE A 157 12.83 -8.45 -36.42
N ARG A 158 13.64 -7.49 -36.86
CA ARG A 158 13.92 -6.26 -36.09
C ARG A 158 12.63 -5.49 -35.84
N TRP A 159 11.82 -5.31 -36.89
CA TRP A 159 10.52 -4.67 -36.80
C TRP A 159 9.48 -5.50 -36.03
N THR A 160 9.56 -6.83 -36.11
CA THR A 160 8.67 -7.71 -35.32
C THR A 160 8.93 -7.59 -33.81
N VAL A 161 10.20 -7.49 -33.39
CA VAL A 161 10.57 -7.26 -31.97
C VAL A 161 10.07 -5.90 -31.49
N VAL A 162 10.23 -4.84 -32.29
CA VAL A 162 9.70 -3.50 -31.99
C VAL A 162 8.18 -3.53 -31.87
N ALA A 163 7.48 -4.17 -32.83
CA ALA A 163 6.02 -4.27 -32.81
C ALA A 163 5.51 -5.06 -31.59
N THR A 164 6.16 -6.17 -31.24
CA THR A 164 5.78 -7.01 -30.09
C THR A 164 6.05 -6.30 -28.76
N GLY A 165 7.18 -5.60 -28.64
CA GLY A 165 7.45 -4.76 -27.48
C GLY A 165 6.41 -3.64 -27.34
N GLY A 166 6.06 -3.00 -28.46
CA GLY A 166 5.09 -1.90 -28.49
C GLY A 166 3.68 -2.34 -28.10
N THR A 167 3.22 -3.51 -28.58
CA THR A 167 1.91 -4.05 -28.19
C THR A 167 1.87 -4.46 -26.72
N LEU A 168 2.94 -5.04 -26.18
CA LEU A 168 3.08 -5.30 -24.75
C LEU A 168 3.04 -4.02 -23.91
N ALA A 169 3.72 -2.97 -24.36
CA ALA A 169 3.70 -1.68 -23.68
C ALA A 169 2.28 -1.09 -23.65
N LEU A 170 1.61 -1.00 -24.81
CA LEU A 170 0.23 -0.48 -24.89
C LEU A 170 -0.77 -1.34 -24.10
N GLY A 171 -0.65 -2.67 -24.16
CA GLY A 171 -1.45 -3.60 -23.36
C GLY A 171 -1.23 -3.39 -21.86
N GLY A 172 0.02 -3.21 -21.43
CA GLY A 172 0.35 -2.92 -20.04
C GLY A 172 -0.21 -1.58 -19.55
N ALA A 173 -0.12 -0.53 -20.37
CA ALA A 173 -0.68 0.79 -20.05
C ALA A 173 -2.20 0.73 -19.87
N THR A 174 -2.90 0.10 -20.81
CA THR A 174 -4.36 -0.06 -20.74
C THR A 174 -4.79 -0.87 -19.52
N MET A 175 -4.13 -2.00 -19.23
CA MET A 175 -4.38 -2.78 -18.02
C MET A 175 -4.12 -1.97 -16.74
N THR A 176 -3.09 -1.12 -16.73
CA THR A 176 -2.81 -0.26 -15.56
C THR A 176 -3.96 0.72 -15.32
N VAL A 177 -4.45 1.38 -16.37
CA VAL A 177 -5.58 2.33 -16.28
C VAL A 177 -6.86 1.61 -15.85
N PHE A 178 -7.19 0.46 -16.46
CA PHE A 178 -8.37 -0.32 -16.09
C PHE A 178 -8.27 -0.89 -14.68
N GLY A 179 -7.10 -1.38 -14.28
CA GLY A 179 -6.86 -1.88 -12.93
C GLY A 179 -7.05 -0.78 -11.89
N ALA A 180 -6.59 0.44 -12.17
CA ALA A 180 -6.70 1.61 -11.29
C ALA A 180 -8.11 2.21 -11.20
N TYR A 181 -9.04 1.90 -12.11
CA TYR A 181 -10.39 2.46 -12.11
C TYR A 181 -11.15 2.30 -10.78
N PRO A 182 -11.28 1.10 -10.18
CA PRO A 182 -11.96 0.95 -8.89
C PRO A 182 -11.25 1.68 -7.75
N TYR A 183 -9.95 1.98 -7.85
CA TYR A 183 -9.28 2.83 -6.86
C TYR A 183 -9.78 4.28 -6.95
N ILE A 184 -9.88 4.84 -8.16
CA ILE A 184 -10.39 6.21 -8.39
C ILE A 184 -11.85 6.32 -7.95
N GLU A 185 -12.69 5.35 -8.32
CA GLU A 185 -14.09 5.28 -7.87
C GLU A 185 -14.19 5.18 -6.33
N GLY A 186 -13.27 4.43 -5.71
CA GLY A 186 -13.16 4.31 -4.27
C GLY A 186 -12.85 5.65 -3.58
N LEU A 187 -12.06 6.53 -4.20
CA LEU A 187 -11.76 7.86 -3.67
C LEU A 187 -12.98 8.78 -3.68
N GLU A 188 -13.77 8.76 -4.76
CA GLU A 188 -15.02 9.54 -4.82
C GLU A 188 -16.05 9.06 -3.80
N LEU A 189 -16.18 7.75 -3.64
CA LEU A 189 -17.08 7.16 -2.63
C LEU A 189 -16.61 7.45 -1.22
N TYR A 190 -15.30 7.45 -1.00
CA TYR A 190 -14.72 7.81 0.29
C TYR A 190 -15.10 9.24 0.69
N GLN A 191 -15.00 10.21 -0.23
CA GLN A 191 -15.46 11.58 0.02
C GLN A 191 -16.96 11.64 0.35
N ARG A 192 -17.81 10.87 -0.35
CA ARG A 192 -19.25 10.80 -0.01
C ARG A 192 -19.52 10.19 1.37
N VAL A 193 -18.70 9.23 1.81
CA VAL A 193 -18.80 8.67 3.17
C VAL A 193 -18.41 9.72 4.22
N LEU A 194 -17.45 10.59 3.92
CA LEU A 194 -17.08 11.70 4.80
C LEU A 194 -18.18 12.76 4.87
N ASP A 195 -18.80 13.11 3.74
CA ASP A 195 -19.89 14.09 3.68
C ASP A 195 -21.20 13.54 4.29
N ASP A 196 -21.49 12.26 4.07
CA ASP A 196 -22.66 11.55 4.59
C ASP A 196 -22.28 10.13 5.03
N ASN A 197 -22.14 9.95 6.35
CA ASN A 197 -21.77 8.68 6.98
C ASN A 197 -22.94 7.66 7.04
N SER A 198 -23.81 7.67 6.03
CA SER A 198 -24.89 6.72 5.91
C SER A 198 -24.35 5.29 5.72
N SER A 199 -25.10 4.29 6.21
CA SER A 199 -24.74 2.88 6.05
C SER A 199 -24.63 2.48 4.58
N GLN A 200 -25.38 3.14 3.69
CA GLN A 200 -25.36 2.90 2.26
C GLN A 200 -24.03 3.32 1.62
N ASN A 201 -23.51 4.51 1.96
CA ASN A 201 -22.22 4.97 1.46
C ASN A 201 -21.07 4.09 1.96
N ARG A 202 -21.12 3.66 3.24
CA ARG A 202 -20.13 2.73 3.79
C ARG A 202 -20.13 1.38 3.07
N GLN A 203 -21.30 0.81 2.81
CA GLN A 203 -21.41 -0.45 2.05
C GLN A 203 -20.87 -0.31 0.64
N ALA A 204 -21.21 0.78 -0.07
CA ALA A 204 -20.69 1.06 -1.41
C ALA A 204 -19.15 1.15 -1.41
N TYR A 205 -18.58 1.87 -0.43
CA TYR A 205 -17.13 1.97 -0.29
C TYR A 205 -16.47 0.61 -0.02
N THR A 206 -17.04 -0.22 0.87
CA THR A 206 -16.49 -1.55 1.16
C THR A 206 -16.46 -2.46 -0.08
N LEU A 207 -17.50 -2.45 -0.90
CA LEU A 207 -17.57 -3.24 -2.13
C LEU A 207 -16.51 -2.79 -3.15
N VAL A 208 -16.34 -1.48 -3.33
CA VAL A 208 -15.33 -0.94 -4.25
C VAL A 208 -13.92 -1.22 -3.75
N ARG A 209 -13.68 -1.12 -2.43
CA ARG A 209 -12.40 -1.49 -1.80
C ARG A 209 -12.07 -2.96 -2.00
N GLU A 210 -13.04 -3.86 -1.81
CA GLU A 210 -12.87 -5.31 -2.04
C GLU A 210 -12.57 -5.61 -3.51
N ARG A 211 -13.26 -4.94 -4.44
CA ARG A 211 -13.01 -5.05 -5.89
C ARG A 211 -11.61 -4.55 -6.27
N TRP A 212 -11.14 -3.47 -5.66
CA TRP A 212 -9.76 -2.99 -5.84
C TRP A 212 -8.76 -4.01 -5.31
N GLN A 213 -8.96 -4.57 -4.11
CA GLN A 213 -8.01 -5.53 -3.53
C GLN A 213 -7.94 -6.85 -4.31
N SER A 214 -9.09 -7.38 -4.73
CA SER A 214 -9.19 -8.68 -5.41
C SER A 214 -8.83 -8.63 -6.90
N LEU A 215 -9.23 -7.58 -7.61
CA LEU A 215 -9.09 -7.49 -9.07
C LEU A 215 -8.24 -6.30 -9.51
N GLY A 216 -8.53 -5.10 -9.01
CA GLY A 216 -7.89 -3.88 -9.50
C GLY A 216 -6.38 -3.84 -9.26
N ARG A 217 -5.94 -4.14 -8.03
CA ARG A 217 -4.54 -4.13 -7.61
C ARG A 217 -3.67 -5.13 -8.38
N PRO A 218 -4.01 -6.44 -8.49
CA PRO A 218 -3.19 -7.36 -9.26
C PRO A 218 -3.15 -7.01 -10.75
N VAL A 219 -4.26 -6.55 -11.34
CA VAL A 219 -4.31 -6.11 -12.74
C VAL A 219 -3.44 -4.87 -12.97
N ALA A 220 -3.48 -3.89 -12.06
CA ALA A 220 -2.65 -2.69 -12.14
C ALA A 220 -1.15 -3.01 -12.03
N ILE A 221 -0.78 -3.92 -11.11
CA ILE A 221 0.61 -4.37 -10.95
C ILE A 221 1.09 -5.12 -12.21
N ALA A 222 0.28 -6.06 -12.70
CA ALA A 222 0.60 -6.82 -13.92
C ALA A 222 0.71 -5.89 -15.14
N GLY A 223 -0.19 -4.92 -15.26
CA GLY A 223 -0.16 -3.89 -16.30
C GLY A 223 1.11 -3.05 -16.25
N ALA A 224 1.52 -2.57 -15.07
CA ALA A 224 2.73 -1.77 -14.90
C ALA A 224 4.00 -2.57 -15.24
N ALA A 225 4.05 -3.84 -14.84
CA ALA A 225 5.14 -4.74 -15.20
C ALA A 225 5.21 -4.98 -16.72
N ALA A 226 4.09 -5.27 -17.36
CA ALA A 226 4.01 -5.45 -18.82
C ALA A 226 4.39 -4.18 -19.58
N PHE A 227 3.96 -3.00 -19.10
CA PHE A 227 4.34 -1.71 -19.67
C PHE A 227 5.86 -1.52 -19.64
N THR A 228 6.46 -1.76 -18.48
CA THR A 228 7.90 -1.58 -18.27
C THR A 228 8.71 -2.54 -19.16
N LEU A 229 8.35 -3.83 -19.17
CA LEU A 229 9.01 -4.83 -20.00
C LEU A 229 8.84 -4.55 -21.49
N GLY A 230 7.62 -4.20 -21.92
CA GLY A 230 7.33 -3.82 -23.30
C GLY A 230 8.14 -2.60 -23.73
N GLY A 231 8.28 -1.60 -22.87
CA GLY A 231 9.12 -0.42 -23.09
C GLY A 231 10.60 -0.77 -23.29
N ILE A 232 11.15 -1.63 -22.44
CA ILE A 232 12.55 -2.09 -22.54
C ILE A 232 12.77 -2.86 -23.86
N VAL A 233 11.87 -3.80 -24.20
CA VAL A 233 11.97 -4.59 -25.44
C VAL A 233 11.86 -3.69 -26.67
N THR A 234 10.95 -2.71 -26.65
CA THR A 234 10.79 -1.74 -27.75
C THR A 234 12.04 -0.89 -27.92
N ALA A 235 12.60 -0.36 -26.83
CA ALA A 235 13.81 0.46 -26.87
C ALA A 235 15.02 -0.34 -27.40
N PHE A 236 15.19 -1.58 -26.95
CA PHE A 236 16.24 -2.46 -27.44
C PHE A 236 16.04 -2.80 -28.92
N GLY A 237 14.82 -3.16 -29.32
CA GLY A 237 14.47 -3.44 -30.71
C GLY A 237 14.71 -2.24 -31.63
N LEU A 238 14.38 -1.02 -31.19
CA LEU A 238 14.63 0.21 -31.93
C LEU A 238 16.13 0.48 -32.08
N LYS A 239 16.91 0.35 -31.00
CA LYS A 239 18.38 0.48 -31.07
C LYS A 239 18.95 -0.49 -32.11
N TRP A 240 18.56 -1.76 -32.04
CA TRP A 240 19.02 -2.80 -32.96
C TRP A 240 18.55 -2.58 -34.41
N ALA A 241 17.35 -2.04 -34.61
CA ALA A 241 16.83 -1.70 -35.94
C ALA A 241 17.60 -0.53 -36.59
N LEU A 242 18.07 0.42 -35.79
CA LEU A 242 18.77 1.63 -36.26
C LEU A 242 20.28 1.46 -36.43
N GLU A 243 20.88 0.46 -35.78
CA GLU A 243 22.32 0.17 -35.89
C GLU A 243 22.61 -0.46 -37.26
N LYS A 244 23.38 0.27 -38.09
CA LYS A 244 23.80 -0.20 -39.42
C LYS A 244 24.68 -1.45 -39.26
N PRO A 245 24.54 -2.46 -40.12
CA PRO A 245 25.43 -3.62 -40.10
C PRO A 245 26.87 -3.14 -40.35
N GLU A 246 27.79 -3.46 -39.43
CA GLU A 246 29.22 -3.25 -39.64
C GLU A 246 29.64 -4.07 -40.87
N GLY A 247 30.01 -3.39 -41.95
CA GLY A 247 30.47 -4.01 -43.21
C GLY A 247 29.62 -3.77 -44.46
N SER A 248 28.60 -2.90 -44.41
CA SER A 248 27.95 -2.39 -45.65
C SER A 248 28.67 -1.14 -46.16
N GLU A 249 29.83 -1.30 -46.81
CA GLU A 249 30.38 -0.32 -47.75
C GLU A 249 30.06 -0.73 -49.19
#